data_AF-A0A679JR37-F1
#
_entry.id   AF-A0A679JR37-F1
#
_cell.length_a   1.000
_cell.length_b   1.000
_cell.length_c   1.000
_cell.angle_alpha   90.00
_cell.angle_beta   90.00
_cell.angle_gamma   90.00
#
_symmetry.space_group_name_H-M   'P 1'
#
loop_
_entity.id
_entity.type
_entity.pdbx_description
1 polymer ?
#
loop_
_entity_poly.entity_id
_entity_poly.type
_entity_poly.pdbx_seq_one_letter_code
_entity_poly.pdbx_strand_id
1 'polypeptide(L)'
;MTLRYAELQVTTNFSFLRGASHAEDLVEQAKALGLAAIAVTDRNSLAGVVRAYVAAKQDEGEENPKIRLVIGARLDLEDAPSLLVYPTDRAAYGRLCRLLSHGQLRADKGKCILYLADVAAHAEGQIFIALPPDDWDWREVTPSAQPTSAQIFPFVRERLDRSAPLAGKG
;
A
#
# COMPACT_ATOMS: atom_id res chain seq x y z
N MET A 1 -25.14 -6.05 -0.06
CA MET A 1 -23.87 -5.79 0.65
C MET A 1 -23.27 -4.53 0.03
N THR A 2 -22.96 -3.49 0.80
CA THR A 2 -22.29 -2.30 0.27
C THR A 2 -20.86 -2.68 -0.10
N LEU A 3 -20.46 -2.44 -1.36
CA LEU A 3 -19.08 -2.65 -1.82
C LEU A 3 -18.15 -1.82 -0.93
N ARG A 4 -17.24 -2.48 -0.22
CA ARG A 4 -16.24 -1.83 0.63
C ARG A 4 -14.96 -1.65 -0.19
N TYR A 5 -14.59 -0.40 -0.46
CA TYR A 5 -13.33 -0.06 -1.12
C TYR A 5 -12.28 0.33 -0.08
N ALA A 6 -11.03 -0.05 -0.34
CA ALA A 6 -9.86 0.39 0.42
C ALA A 6 -8.84 0.96 -0.57
N GLU A 7 -8.40 2.19 -0.34
CA GLU A 7 -7.35 2.80 -1.17
C GLU A 7 -5.99 2.37 -0.62
N LEU A 8 -5.21 1.63 -1.41
CA LEU A 8 -3.95 1.05 -0.97
C LEU A 8 -2.71 1.78 -1.51
N GLN A 9 -2.88 2.73 -2.42
CA GLN A 9 -1.78 3.48 -3.02
C GLN A 9 -1.99 4.99 -2.88
N VAL A 10 -1.80 5.53 -1.68
CA VAL A 10 -1.86 6.99 -1.44
C VAL A 10 -0.47 7.58 -1.28
N THR A 11 -0.20 8.64 -2.02
CA THR A 11 1.02 9.45 -1.91
C THR A 11 0.68 10.78 -1.24
N THR A 12 1.38 11.13 -0.17
CA THR A 12 1.21 12.39 0.54
C THR A 12 2.25 13.42 0.08
N ASN A 13 2.13 14.67 0.54
CA ASN A 13 3.12 15.72 0.30
C ASN A 13 4.53 15.43 0.86
N PHE A 14 4.71 14.34 1.61
CA PHE A 14 6.04 13.84 1.99
C PHE A 14 6.78 13.15 0.83
N SER A 15 6.11 12.90 -0.29
CA SER A 15 6.76 12.52 -1.54
C SER A 15 7.06 13.77 -2.36
N PHE A 16 8.30 14.27 -2.24
CA PHE A 16 8.74 15.54 -2.83
C PHE A 16 8.40 15.65 -4.32
N LEU A 17 7.80 16.77 -4.73
CA LEU A 17 7.34 17.08 -6.10
C LEU A 17 6.33 16.07 -6.71
N ARG A 18 5.73 15.19 -5.89
CA ARG A 18 4.81 14.14 -6.36
C ARG A 18 3.48 14.07 -5.61
N GLY A 19 3.45 14.46 -4.33
CA GLY A 19 2.21 14.61 -3.57
C GLY A 19 1.91 16.07 -3.25
N ALA A 20 0.65 16.48 -3.37
CA ALA A 20 0.20 17.84 -3.07
C ALA A 20 -0.59 17.90 -1.75
N SER A 21 -1.32 16.85 -1.40
CA SER A 21 -2.21 16.81 -0.23
C SER A 21 -1.47 16.42 1.04
N HIS A 22 -1.87 17.03 2.16
CA HIS A 22 -1.42 16.62 3.48
C HIS A 22 -2.00 15.26 3.85
N ALA A 23 -1.30 14.52 4.70
CA ALA A 23 -1.73 13.19 5.12
C ALA A 23 -3.05 13.24 5.90
N GLU A 24 -3.25 14.32 6.65
CA GLU A 24 -4.45 14.64 7.42
C GLU A 24 -5.68 14.79 6.51
N ASP A 25 -5.58 15.66 5.50
CA ASP A 25 -6.66 15.90 4.52
C ASP A 25 -7.07 14.60 3.79
N LEU A 26 -6.08 13.76 3.45
CA LEU A 26 -6.31 12.48 2.76
C LEU A 26 -7.09 11.49 3.65
N VAL A 27 -6.79 11.46 4.94
CA VAL A 27 -7.49 10.62 5.91
C VAL A 27 -8.92 11.13 6.12
N GLU A 28 -9.12 12.44 6.27
CA GLU A 28 -10.44 13.05 6.40
C GLU A 28 -11.30 12.78 5.17
N GLN A 29 -10.74 12.95 3.97
CA GLN A 29 -11.45 12.67 2.73
C GLN A 29 -11.84 11.19 2.61
N ALA A 30 -10.94 10.29 3.01
CA ALA A 30 -11.23 8.86 3.00
C ALA A 30 -12.34 8.47 3.98
N LYS A 31 -12.42 9.14 5.15
CA LYS A 31 -13.55 9.01 6.09
C LYS A 31 -14.85 9.51 5.44
N ALA A 32 -14.83 10.69 4.82
CA ALA A 32 -16.00 11.30 4.16
C ALA A 32 -16.54 10.45 2.99
N LEU A 33 -15.65 9.77 2.24
CA LEU A 33 -16.02 8.85 1.17
C LEU A 33 -16.48 7.48 1.67
N GLY A 34 -16.42 7.21 2.97
CA GLY A 34 -16.81 5.92 3.55
C GLY A 34 -15.87 4.78 3.17
N LEU A 35 -14.58 5.06 2.95
CA LEU A 35 -13.60 4.02 2.63
C LEU A 35 -13.41 3.08 3.82
N ALA A 36 -13.25 1.78 3.52
CA ALA A 36 -12.99 0.78 4.56
C ALA A 36 -11.57 0.91 5.15
N ALA A 37 -10.62 1.36 4.34
CA ALA A 37 -9.25 1.62 4.75
C ALA A 37 -8.56 2.59 3.78
N ILE A 38 -7.50 3.23 4.27
CA ILE A 38 -6.56 4.01 3.49
C ILE A 38 -5.14 3.56 3.83
N ALA A 39 -4.30 3.32 2.85
CA ALA A 39 -2.87 3.09 3.04
C ALA A 39 -2.07 4.33 2.64
N VAL A 40 -1.08 4.71 3.44
CA VAL A 40 -0.09 5.71 3.04
C VAL A 40 1.14 4.98 2.51
N THR A 41 1.51 5.27 1.26
CA THR A 41 2.61 4.64 0.53
C THR A 41 3.48 5.71 -0.13
N ASP A 42 4.10 6.57 0.68
CA ASP A 42 5.04 7.57 0.18
C ASP A 42 6.24 6.92 -0.52
N ARG A 43 6.83 7.63 -1.49
CA ARG A 43 7.98 7.14 -2.26
C ARG A 43 9.22 7.11 -1.39
N ASN A 44 9.79 5.92 -1.22
CA ASN A 44 11.02 5.66 -0.50
C ASN A 44 11.07 6.32 0.90
N SER A 45 9.91 6.42 1.56
CA SER A 45 9.72 7.13 2.82
C SER A 45 8.50 6.61 3.59
N LEU A 46 8.54 6.78 4.91
CA LEU A 46 7.41 6.56 5.83
C LEU A 46 6.96 7.86 6.51
N ALA A 47 7.43 9.02 6.05
CA ALA A 47 7.22 10.28 6.76
C ALA A 47 5.74 10.68 6.86
N GLY A 48 4.93 10.47 5.81
CA GLY A 48 3.49 10.74 5.85
C GLY A 48 2.69 9.79 6.75
N VAL A 49 3.22 8.60 7.04
CA VAL A 49 2.53 7.60 7.88
C VAL A 49 2.28 8.12 9.29
N VAL A 50 3.25 8.82 9.88
CA VAL A 50 3.12 9.33 11.26
C VAL A 50 1.96 10.32 11.36
N ARG A 51 1.85 11.23 10.38
CA ARG A 51 0.78 12.22 10.34
C ARG A 51 -0.58 11.60 10.05
N ALA A 52 -0.63 10.67 9.10
CA ALA A 52 -1.86 9.90 8.84
C ALA A 52 -2.31 9.09 10.06
N TYR A 53 -1.37 8.55 10.85
CA TYR A 53 -1.70 7.80 12.06
C TYR A 53 -2.36 8.67 13.11
N VAL A 54 -1.85 9.90 13.31
CA VAL A 54 -2.46 10.87 14.23
C VAL A 54 -3.87 11.24 13.74
N ALA A 55 -4.03 11.62 12.46
CA ALA A 55 -5.34 11.98 11.90
C ALA A 55 -6.36 10.83 11.91
N ALA A 56 -5.91 9.59 11.66
CA ALA A 56 -6.79 8.42 11.70
C ALA A 56 -7.28 8.10 13.12
N LYS A 57 -6.52 8.51 14.14
CA LYS A 57 -6.85 8.34 15.56
C LYS A 57 -7.63 9.50 16.17
N GLN A 58 -7.57 10.68 15.54
CA GLN A 58 -8.28 11.87 16.02
C GLN A 58 -9.79 11.76 15.76
N ASP A 59 -10.54 12.28 16.74
CA ASP A 59 -11.97 12.55 16.69
C ASP A 59 -12.85 11.34 16.34
N GLU A 60 -12.54 10.14 16.87
CA GLU A 60 -13.47 8.99 16.75
C GLU A 60 -14.75 9.28 17.56
N GLY A 61 -15.92 9.34 16.90
CA GLY A 61 -17.22 9.65 17.52
C GLY A 61 -18.41 9.29 16.62
N GLU A 62 -19.64 9.46 17.12
CA GLU A 62 -20.87 9.06 16.39
C GLU A 62 -21.02 9.79 15.04
N GLU A 63 -20.50 11.02 14.95
CA GLU A 63 -20.51 11.86 13.75
C GLU A 63 -19.26 11.69 12.86
N ASN A 64 -18.23 10.96 13.31
CA ASN A 64 -16.97 10.81 12.56
C ASN A 64 -16.59 9.32 12.40
N PRO A 65 -16.74 8.76 11.19
CA PRO A 65 -16.52 7.34 10.96
C PRO A 65 -15.04 6.97 11.17
N LYS A 66 -14.84 5.83 11.85
CA LYS A 66 -13.51 5.25 12.03
C LYS A 66 -12.98 4.73 10.71
N ILE A 67 -11.73 5.09 10.37
CA ILE A 67 -11.02 4.55 9.22
C ILE A 67 -9.81 3.72 9.65
N ARG A 68 -9.60 2.58 8.97
CA ARG A 68 -8.40 1.78 9.16
C ARG A 68 -7.25 2.38 8.35
N LEU A 69 -6.22 2.85 9.03
CA LEU A 69 -4.95 3.17 8.41
C LEU A 69 -4.13 1.89 8.16
N VAL A 70 -3.60 1.76 6.95
CA VAL A 70 -2.62 0.72 6.58
C VAL A 70 -1.26 1.40 6.39
N ILE A 71 -0.24 0.89 7.07
CA ILE A 71 1.13 1.40 6.95
C ILE A 71 1.75 0.79 5.69
N GLY A 72 2.36 1.61 4.85
CA GLY A 72 3.13 1.12 3.71
C GLY A 72 4.12 2.14 3.17
N ALA A 73 4.82 1.76 2.10
CA ALA A 73 5.68 2.63 1.31
C ALA A 73 5.63 2.22 -0.17
N ARG A 74 5.96 3.13 -1.07
CA ARG A 74 6.30 2.78 -2.46
C ARG A 74 7.81 2.72 -2.56
N LEU A 75 8.34 1.57 -2.96
CA LEU A 75 9.75 1.34 -3.24
C LEU A 75 9.99 1.55 -4.73
N ASP A 76 10.65 2.63 -5.08
CA ASP A 76 11.16 2.84 -6.44
C ASP A 76 12.56 2.20 -6.51
N LEU A 77 12.71 1.16 -7.35
CA LEU A 77 13.91 0.35 -7.50
C LEU A 77 14.65 0.74 -8.79
N GLU A 78 15.98 0.59 -8.80
CA GLU A 78 16.80 0.91 -9.99
C GLU A 78 16.82 -0.22 -11.04
N ASP A 79 16.65 -1.47 -10.60
CA ASP A 79 16.83 -2.67 -11.42
C ASP A 79 15.54 -3.51 -11.59
N ALA A 80 14.40 -3.00 -11.13
CA ALA A 80 13.11 -3.67 -11.17
C ALA A 80 11.94 -2.68 -11.11
N PRO A 81 10.71 -3.10 -11.47
CA PRO A 81 9.51 -2.26 -11.30
C PRO A 81 9.30 -1.83 -9.85
N SER A 82 8.65 -0.67 -9.67
CA SER A 82 8.30 -0.18 -8.33
C SER A 82 7.39 -1.16 -7.60
N LEU A 83 7.54 -1.24 -6.28
CA LEU A 83 6.72 -2.09 -5.42
C LEU A 83 5.99 -1.24 -4.39
N LEU A 84 4.71 -1.53 -4.10
CA LEU A 84 4.13 -1.16 -2.81
C LEU A 84 4.50 -2.23 -1.79
N VAL A 85 4.80 -1.79 -0.57
CA VAL A 85 5.16 -2.68 0.54
C VAL A 85 4.33 -2.36 1.78
N TYR A 86 3.81 -3.40 2.43
CA TYR A 86 3.01 -3.30 3.65
C TYR A 86 3.53 -4.27 4.73
N PRO A 87 4.12 -3.78 5.83
CA PRO A 87 4.58 -4.64 6.92
C PRO A 87 3.39 -5.24 7.69
N THR A 88 3.43 -6.54 7.95
CA THR A 88 2.34 -7.26 8.65
C THR A 88 2.42 -7.16 10.17
N ASP A 89 3.60 -6.81 10.69
CA ASP A 89 3.87 -6.70 12.12
C ASP A 89 4.96 -5.66 12.44
N ARG A 90 5.27 -5.50 13.73
CA ARG A 90 6.28 -4.54 14.20
C ARG A 90 7.70 -4.90 13.78
N ALA A 91 8.03 -6.19 13.67
CA ALA A 91 9.36 -6.63 13.21
C ALA A 91 9.54 -6.33 11.72
N ALA A 92 8.50 -6.56 10.91
CA ALA A 92 8.45 -6.20 9.50
C ALA A 92 8.54 -4.68 9.31
N TYR A 93 7.84 -3.88 10.12
CA TYR A 93 7.99 -2.43 10.09
C TYR A 93 9.45 -2.01 10.34
N GLY A 94 10.10 -2.62 11.34
CA GLY A 94 11.52 -2.40 11.60
C GLY A 94 12.44 -2.79 10.43
N ARG A 95 12.16 -3.91 9.75
CA ARG A 95 12.87 -4.33 8.53
C ARG A 95 12.69 -3.33 7.38
N LEU A 96 11.47 -2.83 7.18
CA LEU A 96 11.17 -1.82 6.16
C LEU A 96 11.93 -0.50 6.46
N CYS A 97 11.95 -0.04 7.71
CA CYS A 97 12.75 1.13 8.08
C CYS A 97 14.24 0.94 7.75
N ARG A 98 14.80 -0.23 8.07
CA ARG A 98 16.21 -0.54 7.75
C ARG A 98 16.48 -0.56 6.25
N LEU A 99 15.58 -1.15 5.45
CA LEU A 99 15.66 -1.15 4.00
C LEU A 99 15.71 0.29 3.45
N LEU A 100 14.77 1.14 3.87
CA LEU A 100 14.73 2.54 3.44
C LEU A 100 15.99 3.31 3.87
N SER A 101 16.44 3.13 5.11
CA SER A 101 17.69 3.72 5.59
C SER A 101 18.90 3.24 4.78
N HIS A 102 18.94 1.96 4.39
CA HIS A 102 20.02 1.40 3.58
C HIS A 102 20.10 2.10 2.22
N GLY A 103 18.97 2.27 1.53
CA GLY A 103 18.93 2.95 0.24
C GLY A 103 19.24 4.45 0.33
N GLN A 104 18.81 5.12 1.41
CA GLN A 104 19.11 6.54 1.65
C GLN A 104 20.59 6.77 1.96
N LEU A 105 21.24 5.88 2.71
CA LEU A 105 22.68 5.97 3.02
C LEU A 105 23.56 5.75 1.79
N ARG A 106 23.06 5.01 0.80
CA ARG A 106 23.75 4.74 -0.47
C ARG A 106 23.73 5.94 -1.43
N ALA A 107 22.78 6.86 -1.27
CA ALA A 107 22.48 7.90 -2.25
C ALA A 107 22.85 9.30 -1.75
N ASP A 108 22.85 10.27 -2.67
CA ASP A 108 22.93 11.69 -2.29
C ASP A 108 21.76 12.09 -1.39
N LYS A 109 21.94 13.16 -0.60
CA LYS A 109 20.89 13.70 0.27
C LYS A 109 19.58 13.93 -0.50
N GLY A 110 18.49 13.34 0.01
CA GLY A 110 17.16 13.47 -0.59
C GLY A 110 16.84 12.42 -1.67
N LYS A 111 17.79 11.53 -1.98
CA LYS A 111 17.57 10.37 -2.84
C LYS A 111 17.56 9.07 -2.02
N CYS A 112 17.13 7.99 -2.65
CA CYS A 112 17.17 6.65 -2.09
C CYS A 112 17.39 5.68 -3.25
N ILE A 113 18.48 4.89 -3.19
CA ILE A 113 18.84 3.92 -4.22
C ILE A 113 18.60 2.52 -3.68
N LEU A 114 17.60 1.82 -4.22
CA LEU A 114 17.21 0.47 -3.83
C LEU A 114 17.28 -0.48 -5.03
N TYR A 115 17.73 -1.70 -4.78
CA TYR A 115 17.72 -2.79 -5.74
C TYR A 115 16.79 -3.91 -5.27
N LEU A 116 16.35 -4.76 -6.19
CA LEU A 116 15.50 -5.92 -5.87
C LEU A 116 16.17 -6.85 -4.84
N ALA A 117 17.50 -6.98 -4.88
CA ALA A 117 18.26 -7.75 -3.89
C ALA A 117 18.13 -7.18 -2.47
N ASP A 118 18.08 -5.85 -2.31
CA ASP A 118 17.87 -5.21 -1.01
C ASP A 118 16.48 -5.57 -0.47
N VAL A 119 15.46 -5.56 -1.34
CA VAL A 119 14.08 -5.94 -0.99
C VAL A 119 14.02 -7.39 -0.55
N ALA A 120 14.62 -8.30 -1.33
CA ALA A 120 14.64 -9.72 -1.02
C ALA A 120 15.27 -10.01 0.36
N ALA A 121 16.35 -9.30 0.71
CA ALA A 121 17.00 -9.42 2.02
C ALA A 121 16.13 -8.95 3.20
N HIS A 122 15.09 -8.14 2.95
CA HIS A 122 14.20 -7.56 3.97
C HIS A 122 12.73 -8.02 3.84
N ALA A 123 12.45 -9.03 3.02
CA ALA A 123 11.10 -9.40 2.58
C ALA A 123 10.23 -10.08 3.66
N GLU A 124 10.84 -10.62 4.72
CA GLU A 124 10.11 -11.36 5.74
C GLU A 124 9.01 -10.50 6.40
N GLY A 125 7.78 -11.03 6.48
CA GLY A 125 6.63 -10.33 7.06
C GLY A 125 6.16 -9.09 6.28
N GLN A 126 6.56 -8.96 5.01
CA GLN A 126 6.07 -7.91 4.12
C GLN A 126 5.04 -8.49 3.14
N ILE A 127 4.03 -7.69 2.79
CA ILE A 127 3.17 -7.93 1.63
C ILE A 127 3.58 -6.94 0.54
N PHE A 128 3.76 -7.44 -0.68
CA PHE A 128 4.15 -6.61 -1.83
C PHE A 128 3.07 -6.59 -2.91
N ILE A 129 2.94 -5.44 -3.57
CA ILE A 129 2.17 -5.29 -4.81
C ILE A 129 3.14 -4.73 -5.86
N ALA A 130 3.33 -5.45 -6.97
CA ALA A 130 4.12 -4.94 -8.08
C ALA A 130 3.34 -3.87 -8.83
N LEU A 131 3.97 -2.72 -9.07
CA LEU A 131 3.40 -1.67 -9.90
C LEU A 131 3.88 -1.85 -11.33
N PRO A 132 2.99 -1.63 -12.31
CA PRO A 132 3.42 -1.59 -13.69
C PRO A 132 4.38 -0.40 -13.92
N PRO A 133 5.37 -0.49 -14.83
CA PRO A 133 6.09 0.68 -15.31
C PRO A 133 5.11 1.73 -15.87
N ASP A 134 5.51 3.00 -15.80
CA ASP A 134 4.66 4.12 -16.21
C ASP A 134 4.31 4.08 -17.72
N ASP A 135 5.10 3.38 -18.53
CA ASP A 135 4.92 3.17 -19.98
C ASP A 135 4.20 1.84 -20.31
N TRP A 136 3.73 1.08 -19.32
CA TRP A 136 3.05 -0.19 -19.56
C TRP A 136 1.59 0.03 -20.01
N ASP A 137 1.25 -0.41 -21.23
CA ASP A 137 -0.13 -0.62 -21.66
C ASP A 137 -0.61 -2.07 -21.40
N TRP A 138 -1.57 -2.21 -20.48
CA TRP A 138 -2.20 -3.50 -20.18
C TRP A 138 -2.96 -4.11 -21.36
N ARG A 139 -3.33 -3.31 -22.37
CA ARG A 139 -4.04 -3.76 -23.57
C ARG A 139 -3.13 -4.45 -24.59
N GLU A 140 -1.84 -4.19 -24.52
CA GLU A 140 -0.83 -4.78 -25.41
C GLU A 140 -0.30 -6.12 -24.88
N VAL A 141 -0.68 -6.50 -23.66
CA VAL A 141 -0.30 -7.77 -23.04
C VAL A 141 -1.10 -8.91 -23.66
N THR A 142 -0.47 -9.65 -24.56
CA THR A 142 -0.87 -11.02 -24.84
C THR A 142 -0.55 -11.86 -23.60
N PRO A 143 -1.41 -12.80 -23.14
CA PRO A 143 -1.08 -13.70 -22.05
C PRO A 143 0.10 -14.58 -22.47
N SER A 144 1.32 -14.12 -22.24
CA SER A 144 2.52 -14.94 -22.39
C SER A 144 2.70 -15.71 -21.09
N ALA A 145 2.85 -17.02 -21.25
CA ALA A 145 3.13 -18.09 -20.27
C ALA A 145 2.86 -17.82 -18.78
N GLN A 146 2.15 -18.76 -18.13
CA GLN A 146 1.96 -18.77 -16.68
C GLN A 146 3.30 -18.58 -15.96
N PRO A 147 3.41 -17.61 -15.02
CA PRO A 147 4.64 -17.39 -14.28
C PRO A 147 4.99 -18.64 -13.46
N THR A 148 6.22 -19.12 -13.60
CA THR A 148 6.71 -20.35 -12.97
C THR A 148 6.93 -20.23 -11.46
N SER A 149 7.04 -19.01 -10.94
CA SER A 149 7.38 -18.74 -9.53
C SER A 149 6.25 -18.10 -8.72
N ALA A 150 5.14 -17.73 -9.36
CA ALA A 150 4.02 -17.05 -8.72
C ALA A 150 2.73 -17.81 -8.96
N GLN A 151 2.08 -18.23 -7.87
CA GLN A 151 0.70 -18.70 -7.96
C GLN A 151 -0.19 -17.49 -8.28
N ILE A 152 -0.68 -17.42 -9.51
CA ILE A 152 -1.74 -16.47 -9.85
C ILE A 152 -3.00 -16.95 -9.14
N PHE A 153 -3.46 -16.20 -8.14
CA PHE A 153 -4.80 -16.37 -7.61
C PHE A 153 -5.76 -15.69 -8.59
N PRO A 154 -6.58 -16.44 -9.36
CA PRO A 154 -7.56 -15.82 -10.22
C PRO A 154 -8.52 -15.02 -9.34
N PHE A 155 -8.84 -13.79 -9.77
CA PHE A 155 -9.90 -13.01 -9.15
C PHE A 155 -11.24 -13.71 -9.42
N VAL A 156 -11.63 -14.62 -8.52
CA VAL A 156 -12.89 -15.36 -8.63
C VAL A 156 -14.04 -14.43 -8.23
N ARG A 157 -14.72 -13.89 -9.24
CA ARG A 157 -15.89 -12.99 -9.11
C ARG A 157 -17.04 -13.61 -8.28
N GLU A 158 -17.08 -14.93 -8.18
CA GLU A 158 -18.10 -15.73 -7.48
C GLU A 158 -18.18 -15.48 -5.96
N ARG A 159 -17.13 -14.95 -5.32
CA ARG A 159 -17.16 -14.68 -3.86
C ARG A 159 -17.97 -13.45 -3.45
N LEU A 160 -18.39 -12.61 -4.40
CA LEU A 160 -19.25 -11.46 -4.13
C LEU A 160 -20.75 -11.80 -4.15
N ASP A 161 -21.13 -13.00 -4.61
CA ASP A 161 -22.54 -13.35 -4.89
C ASP A 161 -23.14 -14.37 -3.91
N ARG A 162 -22.56 -14.55 -2.71
CA ARG A 162 -23.18 -15.38 -1.67
C ARG A 162 -24.27 -14.61 -0.92
N SER A 163 -25.39 -14.38 -1.63
CA SER A 163 -26.70 -14.13 -1.04
C SER A 163 -27.37 -15.46 -0.63
N ALA A 164 -26.75 -16.20 0.29
CA ALA A 164 -27.37 -17.38 0.90
C ALA A 164 -27.93 -17.00 2.28
N PRO A 165 -29.24 -17.17 2.54
CA PRO A 165 -29.81 -16.90 3.85
C PRO A 165 -29.20 -17.87 4.88
N LEU A 166 -28.86 -17.34 6.05
CA LEU A 166 -28.57 -18.17 7.23
C LEU A 166 -29.85 -18.94 7.56
N ALA A 167 -29.93 -20.16 7.04
CA ALA A 167 -30.96 -21.12 7.39
C ALA A 167 -30.86 -21.39 8.89
N GLY A 168 -31.95 -21.08 9.60
CA GLY A 168 -32.12 -21.44 10.99
C GLY A 168 -32.00 -22.95 11.20
N LYS A 169 -31.32 -23.31 12.28
CA LYS A 169 -31.53 -24.49 13.11
C LYS A 169 -31.34 -23.94 14.53
N GLY A 170 -32.35 -23.89 15.38
CA GLY A 170 -33.08 -25.05 15.88
C GLY A 170 -32.53 -25.31 17.27
#